data_AF-A0A946F151-F1
#
_entry.id   AF-A0A946F151-F1
#
_cell.length_a   1.000
_cell.length_b   1.000
_cell.length_c   1.000
_cell.angle_alpha   90.00
_cell.angle_beta   90.00
_cell.angle_gamma   90.00
#
_symmetry.space_group_name_H-M   'P 1'
#
loop_
_entity.id
_entity.type
_entity.pdbx_description
1 polymer ?
#
loop_
_entity_poly.entity_id
_entity_poly.type
_entity_poly.pdbx_seq_one_letter_code
_entity_poly.pdbx_strand_id
1 'polypeptide(L)'
;ASMISIKRPLKREIIAFSNPNSKTNREKMSLKLSLDKTKTWSKTILLHSGPSAYSNLIQLNNKEIGCLFEGGNKSPYEGIAFKKMLIKDLLSN
;
A
#
# COMPACT_ATOMS: atom_id res chain seq x y z
N ALA A 1 0.58 -6.38 -7.74
CA ALA A 1 1.36 -5.36 -7.00
C ALA A 1 1.21 -4.04 -7.72
N SER A 2 1.31 -2.92 -7.01
CA SER A 2 1.18 -1.57 -7.60
C SER A 2 2.17 -0.62 -6.97
N MET A 3 2.65 0.35 -7.74
CA MET A 3 3.57 1.37 -7.28
C MET A 3 3.14 2.73 -7.82
N ILE A 4 3.13 3.74 -6.96
CA ILE A 4 2.84 5.12 -7.35
C ILE A 4 3.84 6.07 -6.70
N SER A 5 4.07 7.20 -7.37
CA SER A 5 4.60 8.39 -6.72
C SER A 5 3.44 9.14 -6.06
N ILE A 6 3.59 9.44 -4.77
CA ILE A 6 2.70 10.33 -4.03
C ILE A 6 3.26 11.73 -4.15
N LYS A 7 2.59 12.56 -4.95
CA LYS A 7 2.96 13.96 -5.17
C LYS A 7 2.41 14.82 -4.03
N ARG A 8 3.29 15.57 -3.37
CA ARG A 8 2.93 16.47 -2.27
C ARG A 8 3.43 17.87 -2.58
N PRO A 9 2.55 18.88 -2.72
CA PRO A 9 2.99 20.25 -3.00
C PRO A 9 4.05 20.73 -2.00
N LEU A 10 5.14 21.30 -2.51
CA LEU A 10 6.26 21.87 -1.74
C LEU A 10 6.97 20.88 -0.79
N LYS A 11 6.70 19.58 -0.91
CA LYS A 11 7.30 18.53 -0.07
C LYS A 11 8.00 17.50 -0.95
N ARG A 12 8.90 16.72 -0.33
CA ARG A 12 9.56 15.61 -1.01
C ARG A 12 8.54 14.58 -1.47
N GLU A 13 8.76 14.04 -2.66
CA GLU A 13 8.03 12.90 -3.21
C GLU A 13 8.20 11.67 -2.32
N ILE A 14 7.18 10.81 -2.30
CA ILE A 14 7.21 9.50 -1.62
C ILE A 14 6.84 8.45 -2.65
N ILE A 15 7.60 7.36 -2.69
CA ILE A 15 7.19 6.19 -3.47
C ILE A 15 6.45 5.23 -2.56
N ALA A 16 5.23 4.86 -2.96
CA ALA A 16 4.41 3.88 -2.28
C ALA A 16 4.27 2.61 -3.14
N PHE A 17 4.43 1.45 -2.52
CA PHE A 17 4.33 0.15 -3.15
C PHE A 17 3.40 -0.77 -2.38
N SER A 18 2.48 -1.45 -3.05
CA SER A 18 1.57 -2.43 -2.45
C SER A 18 1.79 -3.83 -2.99
N ASN A 19 1.91 -4.81 -2.09
CA ASN A 19 1.98 -6.22 -2.42
C ASN A 19 1.53 -7.13 -1.26
N PRO A 20 1.17 -8.40 -1.53
CA PRO A 20 1.13 -9.43 -0.51
C PRO A 20 2.54 -9.62 0.07
N ASN A 21 2.76 -9.26 1.33
CA ASN A 21 4.07 -9.22 1.95
C ASN A 21 4.42 -10.56 2.64
N SER A 22 4.43 -11.62 1.84
CA SER A 22 4.88 -12.95 2.21
C SER A 22 5.83 -13.49 1.13
N LYS A 23 6.80 -14.32 1.53
CA LYS A 23 7.78 -14.91 0.59
C LYS A 23 7.21 -16.08 -0.20
N THR A 24 6.18 -16.73 0.32
CA THR A 24 5.68 -18.03 -0.18
C THR A 24 4.22 -17.98 -0.58
N ASN A 25 3.42 -17.07 -0.01
CA ASN A 25 1.97 -17.06 -0.16
C ASN A 25 1.45 -15.70 -0.63
N ARG A 26 0.25 -15.70 -1.22
CA ARG A 26 -0.55 -14.50 -1.50
C ARG A 26 -1.34 -14.10 -0.25
N GLU A 27 -0.66 -13.49 0.71
CA GLU A 27 -1.23 -13.04 1.99
C GLU A 27 -0.54 -11.76 2.49
N LYS A 28 -1.09 -11.14 3.52
CA LYS A 28 -0.52 -9.97 4.21
C LYS A 28 -0.37 -8.75 3.29
N MET A 29 -1.44 -8.32 2.63
CA MET A 29 -1.44 -7.11 1.81
C MET A 29 -0.86 -5.96 2.64
N SER A 30 0.24 -5.39 2.16
CA SER A 30 0.98 -4.35 2.87
C SER A 30 1.32 -3.20 1.93
N LEU A 31 1.41 -2.01 2.51
CA LEU A 31 1.93 -0.80 1.88
C LEU A 31 3.36 -0.55 2.36
N LYS A 32 4.31 -0.37 1.43
CA LYS A 32 5.69 -0.02 1.72
C LYS A 32 5.98 1.39 1.22
N LEU A 33 6.73 2.17 2.00
CA LEU A 33 7.07 3.56 1.68
C LEU A 33 8.58 3.74 1.56
N SER A 34 8.99 4.38 0.47
CA SER A 34 10.35 4.83 0.25
C SER A 34 10.39 6.36 0.18
N LEU A 35 11.33 6.94 0.92
CA LEU A 35 11.61 8.38 0.95
C LEU A 35 12.88 8.75 0.18
N ASP A 36 13.52 7.76 -0.45
CA ASP A 36 14.87 7.83 -1.01
C ASP A 36 14.96 7.22 -2.41
N LYS A 37 13.89 7.36 -3.19
CA LYS A 37 13.78 6.86 -4.58
C LYS A 37 13.99 5.34 -4.67
N THR A 38 13.27 4.59 -3.85
CA THR A 38 13.24 3.11 -3.81
C THR A 38 14.55 2.43 -3.38
N LYS A 39 15.51 3.17 -2.82
CA LYS A 39 16.74 2.57 -2.27
C LYS A 39 16.44 1.79 -0.98
N THR A 40 15.59 2.34 -0.12
CA THR A 40 15.13 1.67 1.11
C THR A 40 13.62 1.77 1.28
N TRP A 41 13.06 0.80 2.00
CA TRP A 41 11.64 0.75 2.36
C TRP A 41 11.48 1.05 3.85
N SER A 42 11.55 2.33 4.18
CA SER A 42 11.58 2.85 5.56
C SER A 42 10.36 2.50 6.43
N LYS A 43 9.19 2.26 5.82
CA LYS A 43 7.95 1.89 6.54
C LYS A 43 7.19 0.81 5.80
N THR A 44 6.60 -0.10 6.57
CA THR A 44 5.68 -1.14 6.09
C THR A 44 4.41 -1.10 6.93
N ILE A 45 3.26 -0.93 6.30
CA ILE A 45 1.95 -0.85 6.93
C ILE A 45 1.12 -2.05 6.47
N LEU A 46 0.60 -2.84 7.40
CA LEU A 46 -0.31 -3.95 7.08
C LEU A 46 -1.71 -3.41 6.76
N LEU A 47 -2.23 -3.74 5.57
CA LEU A 47 -3.58 -3.35 5.15
C LEU A 47 -4.60 -4.45 5.45
N HIS A 48 -4.21 -5.71 5.21
CA HIS A 48 -5.00 -6.93 5.46
C HIS A 48 -4.05 -8.07 5.86
N SER A 49 -4.33 -8.77 6.96
CA SER A 49 -3.47 -9.86 7.46
C SER A 49 -3.65 -11.18 6.71
N GLY A 50 -4.83 -11.40 6.13
CA GLY A 50 -5.23 -12.66 5.50
C GLY A 50 -4.80 -12.80 4.03
N PRO A 51 -5.39 -13.78 3.32
CA PRO A 51 -5.21 -13.96 1.89
C PRO A 51 -5.48 -12.67 1.11
N SER A 52 -4.54 -12.31 0.24
CA SER A 52 -4.63 -11.13 -0.61
C SER A 52 -3.74 -11.26 -1.83
N ALA A 53 -4.16 -10.76 -2.98
CA ALA A 53 -3.46 -10.95 -4.25
C ALA A 53 -3.16 -9.64 -4.99
N TYR A 54 -3.79 -9.39 -6.13
CA TYR A 54 -3.53 -8.19 -6.91
C TYR A 54 -3.96 -6.94 -6.13
N SER A 55 -3.32 -5.82 -6.44
CA SER A 55 -3.61 -4.53 -5.82
C SER A 55 -3.32 -3.40 -6.78
N ASN A 56 -4.02 -2.28 -6.57
CA ASN A 56 -3.84 -1.03 -7.30
C ASN A 56 -3.89 0.15 -6.32
N LEU A 57 -2.84 0.97 -6.34
CA LEU A 57 -2.76 2.22 -5.58
C LEU A 57 -3.24 3.40 -6.43
N ILE A 58 -3.88 4.35 -5.76
CA ILE A 58 -4.28 5.63 -6.35
C ILE A 58 -4.07 6.75 -5.34
N GLN A 59 -3.55 7.89 -5.79
CA GLN A 59 -3.59 9.11 -5.01
C GLN A 59 -4.96 9.78 -5.20
N LEU A 60 -5.74 9.90 -4.13
CA LEU A 60 -7.11 10.44 -4.19
C LEU A 60 -7.09 11.98 -4.19
N ASN A 61 -6.16 12.55 -3.42
CA ASN A 61 -5.94 14.00 -3.31
C ASN A 61 -4.58 14.27 -2.65
N ASN A 62 -4.33 15.52 -2.27
CA ASN A 62 -3.06 15.93 -1.63
C ASN A 62 -2.83 15.36 -0.21
N LYS A 63 -3.83 14.73 0.41
CA LYS A 63 -3.80 14.22 1.79
C LYS A 63 -4.04 12.72 1.90
N GLU A 64 -4.60 12.08 0.89
CA GLU A 64 -5.08 10.69 0.96
C GLU A 64 -4.62 9.85 -0.22
N ILE A 65 -4.36 8.58 0.07
CA ILE A 65 -4.20 7.53 -0.94
C ILE A 65 -5.22 6.41 -0.69
N GLY A 66 -5.58 5.71 -1.76
CA GLY A 66 -6.40 4.52 -1.73
C GLY A 66 -5.61 3.30 -2.21
N CYS A 67 -5.95 2.14 -1.67
CA CYS A 67 -5.49 0.84 -2.15
C CYS A 67 -6.71 -0.04 -2.39
N LEU A 68 -6.92 -0.42 -3.65
CA LEU A 68 -7.86 -1.47 -4.04
C LEU A 68 -7.09 -2.79 -4.11
N PHE A 69 -7.60 -3.87 -3.53
CA PHE A 69 -6.92 -5.17 -3.58
C PHE A 69 -7.88 -6.35 -3.51
N GLU A 70 -7.50 -7.46 -4.15
CA GLU A 70 -8.18 -8.74 -3.98
C GLU A 70 -7.84 -9.29 -2.58
N GLY A 71 -8.85 -9.73 -1.83
CA GLY A 71 -8.65 -10.34 -0.52
C GLY A 71 -9.85 -11.11 0.00
N GLY A 72 -9.60 -11.88 1.06
CA GLY A 72 -10.61 -12.70 1.71
C GLY A 72 -10.13 -13.31 3.02
N ASN A 73 -10.92 -14.23 3.56
CA ASN A 73 -10.62 -14.95 4.81
C ASN A 73 -9.92 -16.29 4.55
N LYS A 74 -10.34 -17.04 3.53
CA LYS A 74 -9.81 -18.37 3.16
C LYS A 74 -9.05 -18.36 1.83
N SER A 75 -9.48 -17.54 0.89
CA SER A 75 -8.89 -17.38 -0.44
C SER A 75 -8.66 -15.90 -0.75
N PRO A 76 -7.59 -15.53 -1.49
CA PRO A 76 -7.35 -14.15 -1.85
C PRO A 76 -8.34 -13.62 -2.89
N TYR A 77 -9.18 -14.48 -3.49
CA TYR A 77 -10.10 -14.12 -4.59
C TYR A 77 -11.57 -14.09 -4.15
N GLU A 78 -11.86 -14.00 -2.85
CA GLU A 78 -13.24 -13.93 -2.33
C GLU A 78 -13.91 -12.60 -2.66
N GLY A 79 -13.14 -11.53 -2.82
CA GLY A 79 -13.66 -10.23 -3.20
C GLY A 79 -12.57 -9.18 -3.39
N ILE A 80 -13.01 -7.95 -3.64
CA ILE A 80 -12.15 -6.79 -3.79
C ILE A 80 -12.46 -5.82 -2.64
N ALA A 81 -11.43 -5.48 -1.86
CA ALA A 81 -11.51 -4.53 -0.77
C ALA A 81 -10.87 -3.19 -1.17
N PHE A 82 -11.39 -2.10 -0.60
CA PHE A 82 -10.81 -0.76 -0.74
C PHE A 82 -10.41 -0.21 0.63
N LYS A 83 -9.16 0.26 0.75
CA LYS A 83 -8.64 0.88 1.98
C LYS A 83 -8.10 2.27 1.68
N LYS A 84 -8.65 3.27 2.36
CA LYS A 84 -8.20 4.66 2.31
C LYS A 84 -7.27 4.96 3.49
N MET A 85 -6.22 5.72 3.24
CA MET A 85 -5.21 6.08 4.24
C MET A 85 -4.84 7.57 4.12
N LEU A 86 -4.67 8.23 5.26
CA LEU A 86 -4.15 9.59 5.31
C LEU A 86 -2.62 9.55 5.23
N ILE A 87 -2.04 10.36 4.32
CA ILE A 87 -0.59 10.43 4.11
C ILE A 87 0.14 10.85 5.39
N LYS A 88 -0.48 11.67 6.25
CA LYS A 88 0.12 12.07 7.53
C LYS A 88 0.33 10.87 8.47
N ASP A 89 -0.63 9.96 8.54
CA ASP A 89 -0.62 8.82 9.46
C ASP A 89 0.36 7.74 8.97
N LEU A 90 0.59 7.68 7.66
CA LEU A 90 1.61 6.84 7.04
C LEU A 90 3.04 7.31 7.35
N LEU A 91 3.22 8.56 7.77
CA LEU A 91 4.51 9.19 8.02
C LEU A 91 4.80 9.41 9.49
N SER A 92 3.79 9.43 10.36
CA SER A 92 3.97 9.43 11.82
C SER A 92 4.68 8.16 12.28
N ASN A 93 5.54 8.31 13.30
CA ASN A 93 6.21 7.18 13.96
C ASN A 93 5.23 6.37 14.79
#